data_AF-A0AAU8BJ40-F1
#
_entry.id   AF-A0AAU8BJ40-F1
#
_cell.length_a   1.000
_cell.length_b   1.000
_cell.length_c   1.000
_cell.angle_alpha   90.00
_cell.angle_beta   90.00
_cell.angle_gamma   90.00
#
_symmetry.space_group_name_H-M   'P 1'
#
loop_
_entity.id
_entity.type
_entity.pdbx_description
1 polymer ?
#
loop_
_entity_poly.entity_id
_entity_poly.type
_entity_poly.pdbx_seq_one_letter_code
_entity_poly.pdbx_strand_id
1 'polypeptide(L)'
;MGQFYFGDNVDKWVNFKLALTVASIRQESAVATEQDVSIRYYICSKELEAQTLLEATRSHWDVEVMHWSLDTAFCEDNSRIRADDRAEAFARIRQMCLNLLKSETTFKGGIKRKRMNCAMDENYLSKVLESLT
;
A
#
# COMPACT_ATOMS: atom_id res chain seq x y z
N MET A 1 -15.06 25.06 -24.41
CA MET A 1 -14.39 24.00 -23.63
C MET A 1 -15.40 23.54 -22.59
N GLY A 2 -15.99 22.35 -22.74
CA GLY A 2 -16.97 21.85 -21.78
C GLY A 2 -16.28 21.49 -20.46
N GLN A 3 -16.75 22.06 -19.35
CA GLN A 3 -16.38 21.57 -18.03
C GLN A 3 -17.07 20.22 -17.84
N PHE A 4 -16.30 19.16 -17.64
CA PHE A 4 -16.81 17.88 -17.18
C PHE A 4 -16.93 17.95 -15.65
N TYR A 5 -18.13 17.76 -15.13
CA TYR A 5 -18.41 17.74 -13.70
C TYR A 5 -18.37 16.31 -13.16
N PHE A 6 -17.95 16.14 -11.91
CA PHE A 6 -18.04 14.85 -11.21
C PHE A 6 -19.52 14.47 -11.07
N GLY A 7 -19.98 13.48 -11.84
CA GLY A 7 -21.41 13.18 -12.01
C GLY A 7 -21.81 12.98 -13.48
N ASP A 8 -21.07 13.59 -14.41
CA ASP A 8 -21.37 13.45 -15.84
C ASP A 8 -21.15 12.01 -16.30
N ASN A 9 -22.21 11.38 -16.81
CA ASN A 9 -22.25 9.97 -17.23
C ASN A 9 -22.25 8.92 -16.12
N VAL A 10 -22.58 9.25 -14.86
CA VAL A 10 -22.75 8.26 -13.78
C VAL A 10 -23.71 7.12 -14.19
N ASP A 11 -24.77 7.45 -14.94
CA ASP A 11 -25.77 6.49 -15.44
C ASP A 11 -25.19 5.44 -16.42
N LYS A 12 -23.98 5.67 -16.97
CA LYS A 12 -23.30 4.73 -17.87
C LYS A 12 -22.44 3.71 -17.14
N TRP A 13 -22.24 3.85 -15.83
CA TRP A 13 -21.39 2.95 -15.03
C TRP A 13 -22.18 1.73 -14.59
N VAL A 14 -21.74 0.56 -15.03
CA VAL A 14 -22.37 -0.72 -14.65
C VAL A 14 -22.21 -0.93 -13.15
N ASN A 15 -23.32 -1.24 -12.47
CA ASN A 15 -23.38 -1.45 -11.01
C ASN A 15 -23.01 -0.22 -10.16
N PHE A 16 -23.20 1.01 -10.68
CA PHE A 16 -23.07 2.21 -9.85
C PHE A 16 -24.12 2.20 -8.72
N LYS A 17 -23.69 2.42 -7.48
CA LYS A 17 -24.60 2.55 -6.34
C LYS A 17 -24.48 3.87 -5.62
N LEU A 18 -23.26 4.40 -5.50
CA LEU A 18 -23.04 5.57 -4.66
C LEU A 18 -21.81 6.36 -5.11
N ALA A 19 -21.93 7.69 -5.10
CA ALA A 19 -20.84 8.63 -5.25
C ALA A 19 -20.58 9.28 -3.89
N LEU A 20 -19.33 9.27 -3.44
CA LEU A 20 -18.93 9.76 -2.12
C LEU A 20 -17.77 10.74 -2.25
N THR A 21 -17.72 11.67 -1.30
CA THR A 21 -16.65 12.67 -1.22
C THR A 21 -15.89 12.50 0.08
N VAL A 22 -14.57 12.39 0.01
CA VAL A 22 -13.68 12.39 1.17
C VAL A 22 -12.80 13.63 1.11
N ALA A 23 -12.88 14.45 2.15
CA ALA A 23 -11.92 15.53 2.37
C ALA A 23 -10.77 14.99 3.24
N SER A 24 -9.53 15.15 2.78
CA SER A 24 -8.31 14.84 3.52
C SER A 24 -7.50 16.10 3.78
N ILE A 25 -7.08 16.30 5.03
CA ILE A 25 -6.21 17.41 5.42
C ILE A 25 -4.82 16.85 5.70
N ARG A 26 -3.81 17.35 5.01
CA ARG A 26 -2.40 17.05 5.30
C ARG A 26 -1.72 18.35 5.72
N GLN A 27 -1.49 18.53 7.02
CA GLN A 27 -0.75 19.70 7.52
C GLN A 27 0.71 19.32 7.81
N GLU A 28 1.63 20.21 7.42
CA GLU A 28 3.06 20.11 7.79
C GLU A 28 3.46 21.17 8.84
N SER A 29 2.54 22.08 9.18
CA SER A 29 2.72 23.12 10.19
C SER A 29 1.62 23.07 11.27
N ALA A 30 1.74 23.89 12.31
CA ALA A 30 0.79 23.93 13.42
C ALA A 30 -0.58 24.51 13.04
N VAL A 31 -0.69 25.22 11.91
CA VAL A 31 -1.94 25.84 11.43
C VAL A 31 -2.20 25.35 10.01
N ALA A 32 -3.37 24.74 9.80
CA ALA A 32 -3.80 24.31 8.48
C ALA A 32 -4.27 25.50 7.63
N THR A 33 -3.98 25.44 6.34
CA THR A 33 -4.40 26.38 5.31
C THR A 33 -5.34 25.68 4.32
N GLU A 34 -6.03 26.45 3.47
CA GLU A 34 -6.91 25.87 2.43
C GLU A 34 -6.16 24.92 1.48
N GLN A 35 -4.86 25.15 1.28
CA GLN A 35 -3.99 24.33 0.42
C GLN A 35 -3.72 22.93 1.01
N ASP A 36 -3.90 22.77 2.33
CA ASP A 36 -3.72 21.49 3.02
C ASP A 36 -4.93 20.57 2.84
N VAL A 37 -6.06 21.11 2.34
CA VAL A 37 -7.30 20.36 2.11
C VAL A 37 -7.31 19.81 0.70
N SER A 38 -7.44 18.49 0.59
CA SER A 38 -7.63 17.77 -0.67
C SER A 38 -8.97 17.08 -0.67
N ILE A 39 -9.77 17.29 -1.72
CA ILE A 39 -11.07 16.65 -1.90
C ILE A 39 -10.89 15.52 -2.92
N ARG A 40 -11.26 14.31 -2.51
CA ARG A 40 -11.22 13.10 -3.35
C ARG A 40 -12.63 12.58 -3.53
N TYR A 41 -12.96 12.24 -4.75
CA TYR A 41 -14.26 11.69 -5.09
C TYR A 41 -14.14 10.20 -5.40
N TYR A 42 -15.06 9.41 -4.87
CA TYR A 42 -15.09 7.95 -5.01
C TYR A 42 -16.39 7.50 -5.68
N ILE A 43 -16.24 6.51 -6.54
CA ILE A 43 -17.36 5.80 -7.16
C ILE A 43 -17.39 4.40 -6.54
N CYS A 44 -18.52 4.03 -5.96
CA CYS A 44 -18.69 2.76 -5.27
C CYS A 44 -19.81 1.92 -5.91
N SER A 45 -19.52 0.64 -6.12
CA SER A 45 -20.49 -0.36 -6.57
C SER A 45 -21.26 -1.03 -5.42
N LYS A 46 -20.94 -0.65 -4.18
CA LYS A 46 -21.58 -1.10 -2.96
C LYS A 46 -22.07 0.11 -2.18
N GLU A 47 -23.24 0.00 -1.55
CA GLU A 47 -23.70 0.97 -0.56
C GLU A 47 -22.83 0.83 0.69
N LEU A 48 -22.21 1.94 1.10
CA LEU A 48 -21.26 2.00 2.20
C LEU A 48 -21.65 3.14 3.12
N GLU A 49 -21.53 2.91 4.41
CA GLU A 49 -21.58 3.99 5.40
C GLU A 49 -20.31 4.85 5.31
N ALA A 50 -20.44 6.13 5.68
CA ALA A 50 -19.33 7.08 5.59
C ALA A 50 -18.09 6.62 6.37
N GLN A 51 -18.29 5.98 7.52
CA GLN A 51 -17.19 5.44 8.34
C GLN A 51 -16.45 4.31 7.61
N THR A 52 -17.18 3.35 7.03
CA THR A 52 -16.57 2.24 6.28
C THR A 52 -15.79 2.73 5.06
N LEU A 53 -16.30 3.74 4.36
CA LEU A 53 -15.56 4.36 3.25
C LEU A 53 -14.25 5.00 3.73
N LEU A 54 -14.29 5.74 4.84
CA LEU A 54 -13.12 6.39 5.38
C LEU A 54 -12.06 5.35 5.79
N GLU A 55 -12.48 4.29 6.47
CA GLU A 55 -11.61 3.16 6.84
C GLU A 55 -10.99 2.52 5.60
N ALA A 56 -11.79 2.17 4.59
CA ALA A 56 -11.30 1.60 3.34
C ALA A 56 -10.32 2.54 2.61
N THR A 57 -10.62 3.84 2.58
CA THR A 57 -9.76 4.86 1.97
C THR A 57 -8.41 4.95 2.68
N ARG A 58 -8.41 4.87 4.01
CA ARG A 58 -7.17 4.89 4.81
C ARG A 58 -6.39 3.59 4.65
N SER A 59 -7.05 2.44 4.70
CA SER A 59 -6.40 1.13 4.50
C SER A 59 -5.82 0.98 3.09
N HIS A 60 -6.36 1.68 2.09
CA HIS A 60 -5.75 1.67 0.75
C HIS A 60 -4.31 2.20 0.76
N TRP A 61 -3.98 3.17 1.63
CA TRP A 61 -2.62 3.67 1.76
C TRP A 61 -1.62 2.62 2.26
N ASP A 62 -2.08 1.56 2.94
CA ASP A 62 -1.20 0.49 3.41
C ASP A 62 -0.52 -0.25 2.23
N VAL A 63 -1.10 -0.20 1.03
CA VAL A 63 -0.48 -0.70 -0.21
C VAL A 63 0.80 0.08 -0.53
N GLU A 64 0.77 1.41 -0.40
CA GLU A 64 1.94 2.25 -0.68
C GLU A 64 3.00 2.11 0.42
N VAL A 65 2.58 1.91 1.67
CA VAL A 65 3.50 1.60 2.78
C VAL A 65 4.25 0.29 2.52
N MET A 66 3.59 -0.70 1.90
CA MET A 66 4.26 -1.91 1.43
C MET A 66 5.29 -1.59 0.34
N HIS A 67 4.94 -0.81 -0.68
CA HIS A 67 5.87 -0.40 -1.74
C HIS A 67 7.11 0.29 -1.18
N TRP A 68 6.93 1.29 -0.32
CA TRP A 68 8.05 1.97 0.33
C TRP A 68 8.96 1.01 1.12
N SER A 69 8.37 0.00 1.76
CA SER A 69 9.15 -1.04 2.46
C SER A 69 9.98 -1.88 1.49
N LEU A 70 9.46 -2.19 0.30
CA LEU A 70 10.19 -2.93 -0.73
C LEU A 70 11.30 -2.06 -1.34
N ASP A 71 11.00 -0.80 -1.66
CA ASP A 71 11.95 0.14 -2.23
C ASP A 71 13.16 0.34 -1.30
N THR A 72 12.90 0.60 -0.02
CA THR A 72 13.95 0.92 0.95
C THR A 72 14.63 -0.30 1.56
N ALA A 73 13.88 -1.36 1.89
CA ALA A 73 14.44 -2.52 2.58
C ALA A 73 14.91 -3.62 1.61
N PHE A 74 14.39 -3.68 0.39
CA PHE A 74 14.79 -4.65 -0.65
C PHE A 74 15.54 -4.01 -1.82
N CYS A 75 15.71 -2.69 -1.84
CA CYS A 75 16.34 -1.94 -2.93
C CYS A 75 15.64 -2.23 -4.28
N GLU A 76 14.31 -2.31 -4.26
CA GLU A 76 13.51 -2.68 -5.43
C GLU A 76 13.70 -1.68 -6.59
N ASP A 77 13.65 -0.37 -6.32
CA ASP A 77 13.94 0.70 -7.30
C ASP A 77 15.30 0.56 -7.99
N ASN A 78 16.31 0.08 -7.26
CA ASN A 78 17.67 -0.10 -7.78
C ASN A 78 17.83 -1.41 -8.57
N SER A 79 16.79 -2.26 -8.63
CA SER A 79 16.86 -3.53 -9.32
C SER A 79 17.01 -3.34 -10.84
N ARG A 80 17.95 -4.07 -11.45
CA ARG A 80 18.16 -4.04 -12.90
C ARG A 80 17.40 -5.14 -13.65
N ILE A 81 16.60 -5.93 -12.95
CA ILE A 81 15.83 -7.04 -13.52
C ILE A 81 14.70 -6.47 -14.37
N ARG A 82 14.81 -6.59 -15.70
CA ARG A 82 13.83 -6.07 -16.68
C ARG A 82 13.49 -7.05 -17.81
N ALA A 83 14.06 -8.26 -17.77
CA ALA A 83 13.87 -9.25 -18.84
C ALA A 83 12.65 -10.13 -18.54
N ASP A 84 11.81 -10.32 -19.57
CA ASP A 84 10.64 -11.22 -19.56
C ASP A 84 9.76 -11.03 -18.31
N ASP A 85 9.16 -12.11 -17.81
CA ASP A 85 8.30 -12.14 -16.63
C ASP A 85 9.08 -12.09 -15.31
N ARG A 86 10.41 -11.91 -15.36
CA ARG A 86 11.27 -11.99 -14.16
C ARG A 86 11.04 -10.83 -13.21
N ALA A 87 10.68 -9.65 -13.73
CA ALA A 87 10.37 -8.50 -12.89
C ALA A 87 9.16 -8.78 -11.99
N GLU A 88 8.09 -9.33 -12.56
CA GLU A 88 6.88 -9.72 -11.82
C GLU A 88 7.15 -10.88 -10.84
N ALA A 89 7.90 -11.89 -11.28
CA ALA A 89 8.29 -13.00 -10.40
C ALA A 89 9.07 -12.51 -9.17
N PHE A 90 10.05 -11.62 -9.37
CA PHE A 90 10.81 -11.04 -8.25
C PHE A 90 9.98 -10.14 -7.36
N ALA A 91 9.05 -9.35 -7.92
CA ALA A 91 8.14 -8.52 -7.13
C ALA A 91 7.32 -9.40 -6.16
N ARG A 92 6.74 -10.51 -6.65
CA ARG A 92 6.03 -11.48 -5.81
C ARG A 92 6.91 -12.08 -4.72
N ILE A 93 8.13 -12.52 -5.08
CA ILE A 93 9.06 -13.10 -4.10
C ILE A 93 9.40 -12.09 -3.00
N ARG A 94 9.68 -10.83 -3.34
CA ARG A 94 9.98 -9.80 -2.34
C ARG A 94 8.79 -9.53 -1.42
N GLN A 95 7.58 -9.48 -1.96
CA GLN A 95 6.35 -9.33 -1.17
C GLN A 95 6.17 -10.50 -0.20
N MET A 96 6.37 -11.74 -0.65
CA MET A 96 6.34 -12.93 0.21
C MET A 96 7.39 -12.82 1.34
N CYS A 97 8.64 -12.51 0.99
CA CYS A 97 9.70 -12.32 1.98
C CYS A 97 9.38 -11.20 2.98
N LEU A 98 8.84 -10.07 2.52
CA LEU A 98 8.44 -8.96 3.39
C LEU A 98 7.40 -9.40 4.41
N ASN A 99 6.40 -10.19 3.98
CA ASN A 99 5.35 -10.69 4.86
C ASN A 99 5.92 -11.63 5.94
N LEU A 100 6.81 -12.56 5.57
CA LEU A 100 7.48 -13.45 6.53
C LEU A 100 8.33 -12.68 7.54
N LEU A 101 9.04 -11.64 7.09
CA LEU A 101 9.87 -10.83 7.99
C LEU A 101 9.03 -9.92 8.90
N LYS A 102 7.81 -9.55 8.49
CA LYS A 102 6.85 -8.83 9.32
C LYS A 102 6.18 -9.75 10.35
N SER A 103 5.90 -11.01 10.01
CA SER A 103 5.28 -11.98 10.92
C SER A 103 6.22 -12.49 12.01
N GLU A 104 7.53 -12.56 11.74
CA GLU A 104 8.54 -12.83 12.77
C GLU A 104 8.57 -11.66 13.77
N THR A 105 8.32 -11.91 15.05
CA THR A 105 8.26 -10.85 16.08
C THR A 105 9.31 -10.98 17.20
N THR A 106 10.11 -12.05 17.23
CA THR A 106 11.07 -12.27 18.31
C THR A 106 12.30 -11.38 18.20
N PHE A 107 12.69 -11.01 16.97
CA PHE A 107 13.76 -10.05 16.77
C PHE A 107 13.21 -8.63 16.62
N LYS A 108 13.58 -7.77 17.59
CA LYS A 108 13.23 -6.34 17.55
C LYS A 108 14.18 -5.58 16.63
N GLY A 109 13.76 -5.41 15.38
CA GLY A 109 14.49 -4.59 14.41
C GLY A 109 13.74 -4.40 13.09
N GLY A 110 14.19 -3.43 12.30
CA GLY A 110 13.63 -3.17 10.98
C GLY A 110 13.89 -4.30 9.98
N ILE A 111 13.11 -4.32 8.90
CA ILE A 111 13.14 -5.37 7.86
C ILE A 111 14.56 -5.61 7.33
N LYS A 112 15.32 -4.54 7.04
CA LYS A 112 16.72 -4.65 6.58
C LYS A 112 17.62 -5.40 7.56
N ARG A 113 17.44 -5.19 8.88
CA ARG A 113 18.23 -5.86 9.93
C ARG A 113 17.81 -7.32 10.08
N LYS A 114 16.50 -7.62 9.98
CA LYS A 114 16.00 -9.00 9.95
C LYS A 114 16.55 -9.77 8.75
N ARG A 115 16.57 -9.16 7.55
CA ARG A 115 17.21 -9.75 6.35
C ARG A 115 18.68 -10.06 6.56
N MET A 116 19.42 -9.12 7.16
CA MET A 116 20.84 -9.35 7.48
C MET A 116 21.01 -10.49 8.49
N ASN A 117 20.13 -10.57 9.49
CA ASN A 117 20.15 -11.66 10.46
C ASN A 117 19.90 -13.02 9.80
N CYS A 118 18.94 -13.12 8.87
CA CYS A 118 18.74 -14.34 8.07
C CYS A 118 19.98 -14.73 7.25
N ALA A 119 20.80 -13.77 6.83
CA ALA A 119 22.04 -14.03 6.10
C ALA A 119 23.20 -14.45 7.01
N MET A 120 23.14 -14.13 8.31
CA MET A 120 24.20 -14.38 9.29
C MET A 120 23.93 -15.61 10.18
N ASP A 121 22.67 -15.96 10.40
CA ASP A 121 22.24 -17.04 11.28
C ASP A 121 21.19 -17.92 10.58
N GLU A 122 21.60 -19.16 10.29
CA GLU A 122 20.76 -20.16 9.64
C GLU A 122 19.56 -20.59 10.52
N ASN A 123 19.71 -20.58 11.85
CA ASN A 123 18.59 -20.90 12.75
C ASN A 123 17.52 -19.81 12.68
N TYR A 124 17.95 -18.54 12.60
CA TYR A 124 17.02 -17.43 12.43
C TYR A 124 16.35 -17.46 11.05
N LEU A 125 17.08 -17.84 9.99
CA LEU A 125 16.50 -18.07 8.66
C LEU A 125 15.42 -19.17 8.71
N SER A 126 15.74 -20.33 9.30
CA SER A 126 14.78 -21.44 9.45
C SER A 126 13.51 -20.98 10.15
N LYS A 127 13.66 -20.27 11.27
CA LYS A 127 12.52 -19.72 12.02
C LYS A 127 11.63 -18.79 11.19
N VAL A 128 12.23 -17.93 10.36
CA VAL A 128 11.45 -17.04 9.46
C VAL A 128 10.71 -17.87 8.41
N LEU A 129 11.33 -18.92 7.88
CA LEU A 129 10.75 -19.79 6.85
C LEU A 129 9.70 -20.76 7.40
N GLU A 130 9.78 -21.18 8.66
CA GLU A 130 8.77 -22.00 9.33
C GLU A 130 7.40 -21.34 9.35
N SER A 131 7.32 -20.01 9.26
CA SER A 131 6.03 -19.31 9.14
C SER A 131 5.33 -19.50 7.78
N LEU A 132 5.98 -20.17 6.82
CA LEU A 132 5.42 -20.51 5.51
C LEU A 132 4.65 -21.85 5.51
N THR A 133 4.86 -22.69 6.53
CA THR A 133 4.27 -24.04 6.68
C THR A 133 3.19 -24.06 7.75
#